data_AF-A0A015LHN9-F1
#
_entry.id   AF-A0A015LHN9-F1
#
_cell.length_a   1.000
_cell.length_b   1.000
_cell.length_c   1.000
_cell.angle_alpha   90.00
_cell.angle_beta   90.00
_cell.angle_gamma   90.00
#
_symmetry.space_group_name_H-M   'P 1'
#
loop_
_entity.id
_entity.type
_entity.pdbx_description
1 polymer ?
#
loop_
_entity_poly.entity_id
_entity_poly.type
_entity_poly.pdbx_seq_one_letter_code
_entity_poly.pdbx_strand_id
1 'polypeptide(L)'
;MVSKSREPICLRSMELENGTNIINIKYNSTLDPIRLDAYIRACDEALLGRDGYRRLAAVEQPILDDDEYQENSDGIVVNEQEIGNGVYQSIRTLLQTLIPIWNKSVSPILQPGDTINLKLSGDGRNVDHKQNHVMLTFCLLNKKDEVLKPDHQHCICLYVGKEKYETLAKVGHLFKFQLSDLQENGIFVDGVHWSIELFFSGDWKFMYNIMGLNAPNSKYFCLYCDCDSSARWDINLKWKINKNTQSKKKPELFPAIRQENYIPDELHLLLRISDVLMECLFNDLFKKKDFERLIKSQIEQAMKSINVHFEFFKSKFHSGKWDWTSLMGPDKKKVLQHFPVTNFISGKRGEDIQELWRNFYDLYMIIRRPSLTDSEIDDLEVKVKEWIYLF
;
A
#
# COMPACT_ATOMS: atom_id res chain seq x y z
N MET A 1 -45.85 -26.65 16.62
CA MET A 1 -45.96 -26.03 15.29
C MET A 1 -45.63 -24.56 15.42
N VAL A 2 -44.43 -24.17 15.01
CA VAL A 2 -44.03 -22.75 14.88
C VAL A 2 -43.49 -22.62 13.47
N SER A 3 -44.13 -21.77 12.67
CA SER A 3 -43.77 -21.45 11.30
C SER A 3 -42.32 -20.94 11.25
N LYS A 4 -41.45 -21.70 10.58
CA LYS A 4 -40.13 -21.27 10.11
C LYS A 4 -40.29 -20.77 8.67
N SER A 5 -40.54 -19.48 8.51
CA SER A 5 -40.15 -18.75 7.30
C SER A 5 -39.47 -17.46 7.74
N ARG A 6 -38.15 -17.51 7.93
CA ARG A 6 -37.34 -16.27 7.91
C ARG A 6 -37.19 -15.90 6.45
N GLU A 7 -38.12 -15.11 5.94
CA GLU A 7 -37.91 -14.46 4.65
C GLU A 7 -36.65 -13.58 4.74
N PRO A 8 -35.74 -13.63 3.75
CA PRO A 8 -34.55 -12.80 3.75
C PRO A 8 -34.94 -11.32 3.66
N ILE A 9 -34.37 -10.50 4.54
CA ILE A 9 -34.57 -9.04 4.50
C ILE A 9 -33.85 -8.50 3.26
N CYS A 10 -34.61 -7.92 2.33
CA CYS A 10 -34.06 -7.26 1.15
C CYS A 10 -33.90 -5.77 1.47
N LEU A 11 -32.68 -5.36 1.84
CA LEU A 11 -32.36 -3.94 1.83
C LEU A 11 -32.22 -3.52 0.37
N ARG A 12 -33.08 -2.61 -0.09
CA ARG A 12 -33.06 -2.10 -1.48
C ARG A 12 -32.31 -0.77 -1.59
N SER A 13 -32.41 0.03 -0.54
CA SER A 13 -31.68 1.28 -0.38
C SER A 13 -31.50 1.58 1.10
N MET A 14 -30.38 2.19 1.45
CA MET A 14 -30.13 2.84 2.72
C MET A 14 -29.98 4.31 2.46
N GLU A 15 -30.79 5.10 3.15
CA GLU A 15 -30.71 6.54 3.14
C GLU A 15 -30.04 6.96 4.45
N LEU A 16 -28.85 7.56 4.34
CA LEU A 16 -28.10 8.08 5.48
C LEU A 16 -28.18 9.60 5.45
N GLU A 17 -28.79 10.16 6.49
CA GLU A 17 -28.88 11.60 6.68
C GLU A 17 -27.72 12.10 7.53
N ASN A 18 -26.94 13.05 7.01
CA ASN A 18 -25.92 13.77 7.77
C ASN A 18 -26.14 15.27 7.58
N GLY A 19 -26.79 15.91 8.55
CA GLY A 19 -27.22 17.30 8.43
C GLY A 19 -28.26 17.46 7.33
N THR A 20 -27.99 18.31 6.33
CA THR A 20 -28.88 18.49 5.17
C THR A 20 -28.59 17.55 4.00
N ASN A 21 -27.57 16.68 4.12
CA ASN A 21 -27.16 15.80 3.04
C ASN A 21 -27.78 14.42 3.21
N ILE A 22 -28.36 13.94 2.13
CA ILE A 22 -28.95 12.61 2.04
C ILE A 22 -28.04 11.75 1.14
N ILE A 23 -27.44 10.72 1.72
CA ILE A 23 -26.62 9.74 1.01
C ILE A 23 -27.46 8.49 0.77
N ASN A 24 -27.72 8.19 -0.50
CA ASN A 24 -28.49 7.02 -0.91
C ASN A 24 -27.56 5.90 -1.38
N ILE A 25 -27.50 4.81 -0.61
CA ILE A 25 -26.77 3.59 -0.94
C ILE A 25 -27.79 2.56 -1.44
N LYS A 26 -27.78 2.22 -2.73
CA LYS A 26 -28.66 1.18 -3.28
C LYS A 26 -27.99 -0.19 -3.19
N TYR A 27 -28.78 -1.20 -2.87
CA TYR A 27 -28.32 -2.58 -2.74
C TYR A 27 -29.13 -3.45 -3.70
N ASN A 28 -28.45 -4.29 -4.49
CA ASN A 28 -29.07 -5.21 -5.45
C ASN A 28 -29.03 -6.69 -5.02
N SER A 29 -28.86 -6.97 -3.72
CA SER A 29 -28.81 -8.34 -3.20
C SER A 29 -29.63 -8.51 -1.91
N THR A 30 -30.24 -9.69 -1.74
CA THR A 30 -30.75 -10.15 -0.45
C THR A 30 -29.59 -10.36 0.52
N LEU A 31 -29.39 -9.39 1.42
CA LEU A 31 -28.37 -9.45 2.46
C LEU A 31 -28.95 -10.11 3.71
N ASP A 32 -28.23 -11.08 4.28
CA ASP A 32 -28.56 -11.55 5.62
C ASP A 32 -28.34 -10.39 6.63
N PRO A 33 -29.18 -10.26 7.68
CA PRO A 33 -29.07 -9.19 8.67
C PRO A 33 -27.67 -9.02 9.29
N ILE A 34 -26.89 -10.09 9.43
CA ILE A 34 -25.54 -10.10 10.00
C ILE A 34 -24.52 -9.47 9.03
N ARG A 35 -24.64 -9.78 7.73
CA ARG A 35 -23.85 -9.13 6.66
C ARG A 35 -24.09 -7.63 6.61
N LEU A 36 -25.37 -7.25 6.62
CA LEU A 36 -25.74 -5.85 6.54
C LEU A 36 -25.15 -5.05 7.71
N ASP A 37 -25.26 -5.59 8.91
CA ASP A 37 -24.71 -5.02 10.14
C ASP A 37 -23.16 -4.94 10.13
N ALA A 38 -22.47 -5.88 9.47
CA ALA A 38 -21.01 -5.81 9.25
C ALA A 38 -20.61 -4.73 8.24
N TYR A 39 -21.33 -4.59 7.13
CA TYR A 39 -21.10 -3.53 6.14
C TYR A 39 -21.42 -2.15 6.70
N ILE A 40 -22.56 -1.99 7.39
CA ILE A 40 -22.92 -0.75 8.08
C ILE A 40 -21.82 -0.39 9.06
N ARG A 41 -21.38 -1.29 9.94
CA ARG A 41 -20.30 -0.98 10.90
C ARG A 41 -18.96 -0.67 10.26
N ALA A 42 -18.62 -1.30 9.13
CA ALA A 42 -17.40 -0.97 8.38
C ALA A 42 -17.47 0.40 7.69
N CYS A 43 -18.68 0.88 7.37
CA CYS A 43 -18.92 2.21 6.82
C CYS A 43 -19.12 3.28 7.92
N ASP A 44 -19.68 2.90 9.07
CA ASP A 44 -20.08 3.76 10.19
C ASP A 44 -18.91 4.01 11.16
N GLU A 45 -18.08 2.98 11.42
CA GLU A 45 -16.76 3.18 11.99
C GLU A 45 -15.81 3.52 10.83
N ALA A 46 -15.38 4.77 10.68
CA ALA A 46 -14.37 5.21 9.71
C ALA A 46 -12.95 4.59 9.95
N LEU A 47 -12.89 3.38 10.48
CA LEU A 47 -11.78 2.72 11.14
C LEU A 47 -11.54 1.34 10.53
N LEU A 48 -10.82 1.26 9.41
CA LEU A 48 -10.40 -0.03 8.87
C LEU A 48 -8.99 -0.38 9.34
N GLY A 49 -8.88 -0.70 10.63
CA GLY A 49 -7.77 -1.44 11.21
C GLY A 49 -7.89 -2.96 10.95
N ARG A 50 -6.98 -3.75 11.57
CA ARG A 50 -6.94 -5.22 11.51
C ARG A 50 -8.29 -5.88 11.88
N ASP A 51 -9.07 -5.22 12.73
CA ASP A 51 -10.35 -5.75 13.21
C ASP A 51 -11.50 -5.55 12.21
N GLY A 52 -11.46 -4.52 11.36
CA GLY A 52 -12.39 -4.38 10.22
C GLY A 52 -12.26 -5.55 9.25
N TYR A 53 -11.02 -5.93 8.92
CA TYR A 53 -10.73 -7.12 8.11
C TYR A 53 -11.20 -8.43 8.75
N ARG A 54 -11.01 -8.61 10.07
CA ARG A 54 -11.47 -9.82 10.79
C ARG A 54 -12.99 -9.93 10.82
N ARG A 55 -13.69 -8.80 11.01
CA ARG A 55 -15.16 -8.76 11.02
C ARG A 55 -15.75 -9.13 9.66
N LEU A 56 -15.10 -8.74 8.57
CA LEU A 56 -15.52 -9.10 7.20
C LEU A 56 -15.26 -10.59 6.87
N ALA A 57 -14.12 -11.14 7.30
CA ALA A 57 -13.79 -12.55 7.06
C ALA A 57 -14.68 -13.55 7.79
N ALA A 58 -15.34 -13.13 8.87
CA ALA A 58 -16.29 -13.97 9.61
C ALA A 58 -17.59 -14.28 8.84
N VAL A 59 -17.77 -13.71 7.64
CA VAL A 59 -19.03 -13.70 6.92
C VAL A 59 -18.90 -14.44 5.58
N GLU A 60 -18.73 -15.77 5.63
CA GLU A 60 -18.63 -16.68 4.47
C GLU A 60 -19.91 -16.65 3.58
N GLN A 61 -19.81 -16.86 2.24
CA GLN A 61 -20.20 -18.11 1.53
C GLN A 61 -19.88 -18.07 -0.01
N PRO A 62 -20.32 -19.02 -0.89
CA PRO A 62 -19.51 -19.60 -1.98
C PRO A 62 -19.86 -19.02 -3.37
N ILE A 63 -19.01 -19.32 -4.35
CA ILE A 63 -19.02 -18.77 -5.71
C ILE A 63 -20.07 -19.48 -6.59
N LEU A 64 -20.79 -18.73 -7.43
CA LEU A 64 -21.36 -19.23 -8.70
C LEU A 64 -21.04 -18.23 -9.82
N ASP A 65 -20.52 -18.78 -10.93
CA ASP A 65 -20.29 -18.16 -12.23
C ASP A 65 -21.62 -17.94 -12.98
N ASP A 66 -21.72 -16.86 -13.77
CA ASP A 66 -21.98 -16.89 -15.23
C ASP A 66 -22.42 -15.52 -15.80
N ASP A 67 -22.03 -15.31 -17.06
CA ASP A 67 -22.17 -14.14 -17.94
C ASP A 67 -23.61 -13.92 -18.46
N GLU A 68 -24.00 -12.66 -18.76
CA GLU A 68 -24.61 -12.26 -20.05
C GLU A 68 -24.79 -10.72 -20.17
N TYR A 69 -24.43 -10.19 -21.35
CA TYR A 69 -24.42 -8.76 -21.75
C TYR A 69 -25.80 -8.22 -22.17
N GLN A 70 -26.02 -6.90 -22.02
CA GLN A 70 -26.61 -6.00 -23.05
C GLN A 70 -26.36 -4.50 -22.71
N GLU A 71 -26.24 -3.65 -23.76
CA GLU A 71 -25.73 -2.26 -23.79
C GLU A 71 -26.81 -1.14 -23.83
N ASN A 72 -26.36 0.11 -23.54
CA ASN A 72 -26.89 1.48 -23.80
C ASN A 72 -27.87 2.10 -22.77
N SER A 73 -27.90 3.42 -22.48
CA SER A 73 -27.10 4.62 -22.82
C SER A 73 -27.47 5.76 -21.83
N ASP A 74 -26.57 6.74 -21.65
CA ASP A 74 -26.70 8.02 -20.90
C ASP A 74 -26.88 7.97 -19.37
N GLY A 75 -25.78 8.35 -18.69
CA GLY A 75 -25.55 8.20 -17.26
C GLY A 75 -24.57 7.04 -17.05
N ILE A 76 -23.40 7.27 -16.46
CA ILE A 76 -22.45 6.20 -16.15
C ILE A 76 -23.07 5.32 -15.05
N VAL A 77 -23.92 4.38 -15.46
CA VAL A 77 -24.24 3.17 -14.72
C VAL A 77 -23.27 2.14 -15.24
N VAL A 78 -22.10 2.04 -14.59
CA VAL A 78 -21.29 0.83 -14.74
C VAL A 78 -22.15 -0.32 -14.23
N ASN A 79 -22.39 -1.31 -15.07
CA ASN A 79 -23.18 -2.48 -14.73
C ASN A 79 -22.58 -3.11 -13.46
N GLU A 80 -23.35 -3.14 -12.36
CA GLU A 80 -22.90 -3.55 -11.02
C GLU A 80 -22.42 -5.02 -10.96
N GLN A 81 -22.60 -5.78 -12.04
CA GLN A 81 -22.05 -7.13 -12.23
C GLN A 81 -20.54 -7.16 -12.52
N GLU A 82 -19.91 -6.04 -12.89
CA GLU A 82 -18.52 -6.07 -13.40
C GLU A 82 -17.43 -6.23 -12.31
N ILE A 83 -17.69 -5.83 -11.06
CA ILE A 83 -16.69 -5.80 -9.96
C ILE A 83 -16.86 -6.98 -8.98
N GLY A 84 -17.87 -7.84 -9.18
CA GLY A 84 -18.27 -8.83 -8.18
C GLY A 84 -18.84 -8.17 -6.92
N ASN A 85 -18.83 -8.86 -5.78
CA ASN A 85 -19.41 -8.43 -4.49
C ASN A 85 -18.66 -7.25 -3.81
N GLY A 86 -18.23 -6.22 -4.55
CA GLY A 86 -17.51 -5.06 -4.05
C GLY A 86 -18.40 -3.86 -3.71
N VAL A 87 -17.89 -2.97 -2.86
CA VAL A 87 -18.50 -1.69 -2.49
C VAL A 87 -17.54 -0.57 -2.84
N TYR A 88 -18.06 0.57 -3.31
CA TYR A 88 -17.27 1.76 -3.57
C TYR A 88 -18.03 3.03 -3.15
N GLN A 89 -17.28 4.12 -2.95
CA GLN A 89 -17.83 5.41 -2.55
C GLN A 89 -17.18 6.54 -3.37
N SER A 90 -17.98 7.55 -3.69
CA SER A 90 -17.55 8.73 -4.43
C SER A 90 -16.54 9.56 -3.61
N ILE A 91 -15.34 9.78 -4.18
CA ILE A 91 -14.30 10.65 -3.59
C ILE A 91 -14.85 12.06 -3.39
N ARG A 92 -15.58 12.60 -4.38
CA ARG A 92 -16.18 13.95 -4.29
C ARG A 92 -17.15 14.05 -3.12
N THR A 93 -17.98 13.05 -2.89
CA THR A 93 -18.94 13.02 -1.77
C THR A 93 -18.23 12.94 -0.42
N LEU A 94 -17.17 12.13 -0.34
CA LEU A 94 -16.32 12.06 0.84
C LEU A 94 -15.65 13.41 1.10
N LEU A 95 -15.11 14.07 0.08
CA LEU A 95 -14.49 15.40 0.22
C LEU A 95 -15.49 16.47 0.66
N GLN A 96 -16.71 16.48 0.12
CA GLN A 96 -17.77 17.40 0.57
C GLN A 96 -18.07 17.27 2.07
N THR A 97 -17.95 16.05 2.60
CA THR A 97 -18.16 15.77 4.03
C THR A 97 -16.91 16.10 4.87
N LEU A 98 -15.72 15.79 4.36
CA LEU A 98 -14.47 15.87 5.11
C LEU A 98 -13.83 17.26 5.12
N ILE A 99 -13.95 18.04 4.03
CA ILE A 99 -13.37 19.39 3.93
C ILE A 99 -13.89 20.32 5.04
N PRO A 100 -15.20 20.37 5.37
CA PRO A 100 -15.68 21.18 6.48
C PRO A 100 -15.06 20.76 7.82
N ILE A 101 -14.82 19.47 8.03
CA ILE A 101 -14.18 18.94 9.24
C ILE A 101 -12.73 19.42 9.33
N TRP A 102 -11.99 19.40 8.21
CA TRP A 102 -10.60 19.83 8.16
C TRP A 102 -10.41 21.36 8.19
N ASN A 103 -11.41 22.12 7.73
CA ASN A 103 -11.39 23.58 7.67
C ASN A 103 -11.99 24.25 8.93
N LYS A 104 -12.96 23.62 9.60
CA LYS A 104 -13.68 24.21 10.75
C LYS A 104 -13.34 23.56 12.10
N SER A 105 -12.34 22.69 12.16
CA SER A 105 -11.86 22.11 13.42
C SER A 105 -11.24 23.17 14.33
N VAL A 106 -11.21 22.90 15.65
CA VAL A 106 -10.62 23.77 16.68
C VAL A 106 -9.18 24.18 16.34
N SER A 107 -8.45 23.30 15.65
CA SER A 107 -7.20 23.62 14.98
C SER A 107 -7.38 23.23 13.50
N PRO A 108 -7.63 24.17 12.59
CA PRO A 108 -7.90 23.86 11.19
C PRO A 108 -6.64 23.33 10.50
N ILE A 109 -6.81 22.24 9.76
CA ILE A 109 -5.76 21.60 8.96
C ILE A 109 -5.63 22.29 7.61
N LEU A 110 -6.75 22.79 7.08
CA LEU A 110 -6.85 23.48 5.80
C LEU A 110 -7.33 24.92 6.02
N GLN A 111 -6.81 25.85 5.23
CA GLN A 111 -7.23 27.23 5.15
C GLN A 111 -7.64 27.59 3.71
N PRO A 112 -8.58 28.53 3.50
CA PRO A 112 -8.93 28.99 2.15
C PRO A 112 -7.69 29.45 1.37
N GLY A 113 -7.49 28.89 0.17
CA GLY A 113 -6.31 29.10 -0.66
C GLY A 113 -5.29 27.96 -0.61
N ASP A 114 -5.42 27.02 0.34
CA ASP A 114 -4.59 25.81 0.36
C ASP A 114 -4.97 24.85 -0.77
N THR A 115 -3.96 24.12 -1.28
CA THR A 115 -4.16 22.93 -2.10
C THR A 115 -4.35 21.70 -1.21
N ILE A 116 -5.41 20.93 -1.50
CA ILE A 116 -5.68 19.65 -0.87
C ILE A 116 -4.83 18.58 -1.56
N ASN A 117 -3.85 18.04 -0.83
CA ASN A 117 -2.98 16.98 -1.32
C ASN A 117 -3.59 15.62 -0.96
N LEU A 118 -4.18 14.92 -1.93
CA LEU A 118 -4.84 13.63 -1.74
C LEU A 118 -3.95 12.50 -2.23
N LYS A 119 -3.56 11.61 -1.30
CA LYS A 119 -2.83 10.39 -1.65
C LYS A 119 -3.78 9.22 -1.73
N LEU A 120 -3.90 8.63 -2.91
CA LEU A 120 -4.53 7.35 -3.17
C LEU A 120 -3.56 6.21 -2.84
N SER A 121 -4.09 5.13 -2.26
CA SER A 121 -3.34 3.93 -1.95
C SER A 121 -4.22 2.69 -2.10
N GLY A 122 -3.60 1.53 -2.25
CA GLY A 122 -4.31 0.27 -2.23
C GLY A 122 -3.42 -0.92 -1.89
N ASP A 123 -4.06 -1.97 -1.40
CA ASP A 123 -3.41 -3.24 -1.03
C ASP A 123 -4.37 -4.41 -1.23
N GLY A 124 -3.80 -5.55 -1.63
CA GLY A 124 -4.48 -6.83 -1.71
C GLY A 124 -4.12 -7.71 -0.50
N ARG A 125 -5.11 -8.02 0.34
CA ARG A 125 -4.91 -8.87 1.52
C ARG A 125 -5.60 -10.22 1.35
N ASN A 126 -4.85 -11.30 1.57
CA ASN A 126 -5.44 -12.62 1.77
C ASN A 126 -5.98 -12.70 3.20
N VAL A 127 -7.29 -12.88 3.34
CA VAL A 127 -7.91 -13.05 4.65
C VAL A 127 -8.31 -14.52 4.82
N ASP A 128 -7.74 -15.14 5.85
CA ASP A 128 -7.98 -16.52 6.28
C ASP A 128 -7.85 -17.61 5.21
N HIS A 129 -6.89 -17.47 4.27
CA HIS A 129 -6.53 -18.45 3.24
C HIS A 129 -7.66 -18.84 2.25
N LYS A 130 -8.83 -18.20 2.33
CA LYS A 130 -10.02 -18.56 1.54
C LYS A 130 -10.37 -17.50 0.50
N GLN A 131 -10.25 -16.22 0.81
CA GLN A 131 -10.65 -15.14 -0.09
C GLN A 131 -9.69 -13.94 -0.02
N ASN A 132 -9.27 -13.49 -1.19
CA ASN A 132 -8.48 -12.26 -1.31
C ASN A 132 -9.44 -11.08 -1.35
N HIS A 133 -9.08 -10.03 -0.64
CA HIS A 133 -9.77 -8.75 -0.65
C HIS A 133 -8.79 -7.69 -1.15
N VAL A 134 -9.29 -6.74 -1.93
CA VAL A 134 -8.50 -5.60 -2.37
C VAL A 134 -9.21 -4.35 -1.91
N MET A 135 -8.44 -3.46 -1.29
CA MET A 135 -8.94 -2.20 -0.76
C MET A 135 -8.19 -1.04 -1.41
N LEU A 136 -8.92 -0.01 -1.81
CA LEU A 136 -8.38 1.28 -2.19
C LEU A 136 -8.84 2.33 -1.17
N THR A 137 -7.93 3.21 -0.83
CA THR A 137 -8.13 4.27 0.16
C THR A 137 -7.58 5.59 -0.36
N PHE A 138 -7.96 6.70 0.26
CA PHE A 138 -7.17 7.93 0.22
C PHE A 138 -6.91 8.49 1.61
N CYS A 139 -5.89 9.33 1.72
CA CYS A 139 -5.66 10.16 2.90
C CYS A 139 -5.26 11.60 2.52
N LEU A 140 -5.44 12.53 3.45
CA LEU A 140 -5.07 13.94 3.29
C LEU A 140 -3.62 14.18 3.72
N LEU A 141 -2.70 14.40 2.79
CA LEU A 141 -1.28 14.62 3.07
C LEU A 141 -0.99 15.90 3.87
N ASN A 142 -1.87 16.89 3.83
CA ASN A 142 -1.75 18.11 4.65
C ASN A 142 -1.69 17.82 6.17
N LYS A 143 -2.17 16.63 6.60
CA LYS A 143 -2.07 16.15 7.99
C LYS A 143 -0.68 15.66 8.40
N LYS A 144 0.32 15.66 7.49
CA LYS A 144 1.70 15.22 7.75
C LYS A 144 1.72 13.81 8.38
N ASP A 145 2.49 13.60 9.44
CA ASP A 145 2.67 12.28 10.08
C ASP A 145 1.36 11.66 10.59
N GLU A 146 0.30 12.44 10.81
CA GLU A 146 -0.97 11.89 11.27
C GLU A 146 -1.62 11.00 10.21
N VAL A 147 -1.30 11.14 8.92
CA VAL A 147 -1.85 10.29 7.85
C VAL A 147 -1.59 8.80 8.06
N LEU A 148 -0.58 8.45 8.85
CA LEU A 148 -0.26 7.04 9.15
C LEU A 148 -1.26 6.40 10.10
N LYS A 149 -2.12 7.18 10.77
CA LYS A 149 -3.17 6.66 11.66
C LYS A 149 -4.31 6.04 10.82
N PRO A 150 -4.82 4.86 11.18
CA PRO A 150 -5.93 4.21 10.46
C PRO A 150 -7.15 5.12 10.27
N ASP A 151 -7.46 5.94 11.26
CA ASP A 151 -8.59 6.89 11.31
C ASP A 151 -8.48 8.03 10.29
N HIS A 152 -7.37 8.10 9.56
CA HIS A 152 -7.12 9.09 8.50
C HIS A 152 -6.96 8.43 7.12
N GLN A 153 -7.23 7.12 7.02
CA GLN A 153 -7.32 6.37 5.78
C GLN A 153 -8.80 6.16 5.43
N HIS A 154 -9.27 6.85 4.40
CA HIS A 154 -10.66 6.79 3.96
C HIS A 154 -10.81 5.75 2.86
N CYS A 155 -11.58 4.69 3.12
CA CYS A 155 -11.86 3.65 2.13
C CYS A 155 -12.73 4.21 1.00
N ILE A 156 -12.33 3.98 -0.25
CA ILE A 156 -13.10 4.36 -1.44
C ILE A 156 -13.58 3.17 -2.23
N CYS A 157 -12.91 2.03 -2.12
CA CYS A 157 -13.34 0.80 -2.77
C CYS A 157 -12.83 -0.40 -1.98
N LEU A 158 -13.70 -1.39 -1.81
CA LEU A 158 -13.37 -2.69 -1.25
C LEU A 158 -14.06 -3.75 -2.09
N TYR A 159 -13.30 -4.71 -2.62
CA TYR A 159 -13.88 -5.82 -3.37
C TYR A 159 -13.23 -7.16 -3.03
N VAL A 160 -14.00 -8.23 -3.18
CA VAL A 160 -13.50 -9.60 -3.07
C VAL A 160 -12.91 -9.98 -4.42
N GLY A 161 -11.63 -10.32 -4.45
CA GLY A 161 -10.95 -10.65 -5.68
C GLY A 161 -9.43 -10.59 -5.56
N LYS A 162 -8.76 -10.87 -6.67
CA LYS A 162 -7.31 -10.81 -6.74
C LYS A 162 -6.88 -9.38 -7.10
N GLU A 163 -5.75 -8.97 -6.52
CA GLU A 163 -5.00 -7.81 -6.96
C GLU A 163 -4.34 -8.12 -8.32
N LYS A 164 -5.13 -7.96 -9.37
CA LYS A 164 -4.76 -8.14 -10.77
C LYS A 164 -5.20 -6.92 -11.55
N TYR A 165 -4.41 -6.58 -12.57
CA TYR A 165 -4.68 -5.45 -13.44
C TYR A 165 -6.11 -5.45 -13.99
N GLU A 166 -6.63 -6.58 -14.46
CA GLU A 166 -7.92 -6.62 -15.15
C GLU A 166 -9.08 -6.21 -14.23
N THR A 167 -9.04 -6.64 -12.97
CA THR A 167 -10.04 -6.24 -11.96
C THR A 167 -9.82 -4.80 -11.50
N LEU A 168 -8.55 -4.43 -11.26
CA LEU A 168 -8.22 -3.06 -10.88
C LEU A 168 -8.57 -2.05 -11.97
N ALA A 169 -8.54 -2.43 -13.25
CA ALA A 169 -8.89 -1.56 -14.37
C ALA A 169 -10.37 -1.19 -14.35
N LYS A 170 -11.25 -2.13 -13.98
CA LYS A 170 -12.68 -1.85 -13.77
C LYS A 170 -12.88 -0.85 -12.63
N VAL A 171 -12.17 -1.05 -11.52
CA VAL A 171 -12.18 -0.11 -10.38
C VAL A 171 -11.62 1.26 -10.78
N GLY A 172 -10.53 1.29 -11.56
CA GLY A 172 -9.95 2.52 -12.09
C GLY A 172 -10.93 3.30 -12.96
N HIS A 173 -11.75 2.60 -13.76
CA HIS A 173 -12.79 3.21 -14.58
C HIS A 173 -13.84 3.96 -13.75
N LEU A 174 -14.23 3.41 -12.59
CA LEU A 174 -15.18 4.08 -11.67
C LEU A 174 -14.68 5.47 -11.23
N PHE A 175 -13.39 5.58 -10.94
CA PHE A 175 -12.81 6.81 -10.40
C PHE A 175 -12.22 7.73 -11.46
N LYS A 176 -12.01 7.26 -12.69
CA LYS A 176 -11.27 7.97 -13.74
C LYS A 176 -11.80 9.40 -13.97
N PHE A 177 -13.10 9.54 -14.25
CA PHE A 177 -13.69 10.86 -14.51
C PHE A 177 -13.61 11.77 -13.28
N GLN A 178 -13.94 11.22 -12.11
CA GLN A 178 -13.92 11.98 -10.86
C GLN A 178 -12.51 12.48 -10.51
N LEU A 179 -11.48 11.64 -10.67
CA LEU A 179 -10.10 12.03 -10.41
C LEU A 179 -9.61 13.10 -11.39
N SER A 180 -9.93 12.97 -12.69
CA SER A 180 -9.59 13.99 -13.69
C SER A 180 -10.25 15.34 -13.37
N ASP A 181 -11.56 15.32 -13.08
CA ASP A 181 -12.31 16.54 -12.76
C ASP A 181 -11.82 17.19 -11.47
N LEU A 182 -11.52 16.41 -10.42
CA LEU A 182 -10.93 16.94 -9.18
C LEU A 182 -9.55 17.56 -9.43
N GLN A 183 -8.70 16.92 -10.22
CA GLN A 183 -7.35 17.41 -10.54
C GLN A 183 -7.36 18.69 -11.38
N GLU A 184 -8.29 18.80 -12.34
CA GLU A 184 -8.38 19.95 -13.26
C GLU A 184 -9.17 21.12 -12.66
N ASN A 185 -10.31 20.84 -12.03
CA ASN A 185 -11.28 21.85 -11.62
C ASN A 185 -11.35 22.04 -10.10
N GLY A 186 -10.75 21.15 -9.31
CA GLY A 186 -10.87 21.16 -7.86
C GLY A 186 -12.30 20.88 -7.36
N ILE A 187 -12.64 21.43 -6.20
CA ILE A 187 -13.96 21.27 -5.59
C ILE A 187 -14.41 22.54 -4.87
N PHE A 188 -15.70 22.88 -4.99
CA PHE A 188 -16.33 23.94 -4.19
C PHE A 188 -17.02 23.32 -2.97
N VAL A 189 -16.64 23.79 -1.78
CA VAL A 189 -17.28 23.39 -0.51
C VAL A 189 -17.44 24.64 0.35
N ASP A 190 -18.65 24.85 0.89
CA ASP A 190 -19.00 26.01 1.73
C ASP A 190 -18.63 27.37 1.11
N GLY A 191 -18.79 27.50 -0.21
CA GLY A 191 -18.47 28.74 -0.95
C GLY A 191 -16.98 28.98 -1.19
N VAL A 192 -16.11 28.06 -0.76
CA VAL A 192 -14.66 28.12 -0.99
C VAL A 192 -14.26 27.14 -2.09
N HIS A 193 -13.46 27.61 -3.06
CA HIS A 193 -12.81 26.75 -4.05
C HIS A 193 -11.54 26.14 -3.47
N TRP A 194 -11.38 24.83 -3.64
CA TRP A 194 -10.21 24.08 -3.21
C TRP A 194 -9.53 23.44 -4.41
N SER A 195 -8.27 23.81 -4.66
CA SER A 195 -7.40 23.09 -5.59
C SER A 195 -7.07 21.71 -5.03
N ILE A 196 -6.90 20.72 -5.91
CA ILE A 196 -6.56 19.35 -5.53
C ILE A 196 -5.31 18.93 -6.28
N GLU A 197 -4.38 18.32 -5.55
CA GLU A 197 -3.24 17.61 -6.13
C GLU A 197 -3.30 16.14 -5.72
N LEU A 198 -3.28 15.25 -6.73
CA LEU A 198 -3.35 13.81 -6.52
C LEU A 198 -1.96 13.19 -6.45
N PHE A 199 -1.82 12.25 -5.53
CA PHE A 199 -0.66 11.38 -5.35
C PHE A 199 -1.11 9.93 -5.32
N PHE A 200 -0.20 9.01 -5.68
CA PHE A 200 -0.43 7.58 -5.52
C PHE A 200 0.74 6.94 -4.79
N SER A 201 0.46 6.09 -3.82
CA SER A 201 1.47 5.26 -3.17
C SER A 201 0.96 3.88 -2.85
N GLY A 202 1.77 2.87 -3.11
CA GLY A 202 1.48 1.48 -2.79
C GLY A 202 2.76 0.67 -2.75
N ASP A 203 2.62 -0.60 -2.34
CA ASP A 203 3.73 -1.54 -2.44
C ASP A 203 4.16 -1.71 -3.90
N TRP A 204 5.38 -2.23 -4.09
CA TRP A 204 6.00 -2.34 -5.39
C TRP A 204 5.11 -3.05 -6.41
N LYS A 205 4.44 -4.15 -6.04
CA LYS A 205 3.59 -4.93 -6.94
C LYS A 205 2.34 -4.15 -7.33
N PHE A 206 1.69 -3.49 -6.36
CA PHE A 206 0.51 -2.67 -6.62
C PHE A 206 0.84 -1.51 -7.57
N MET A 207 2.03 -0.90 -7.44
CA MET A 207 2.51 0.15 -8.34
C MET A 207 2.55 -0.31 -9.82
N TYR A 208 3.09 -1.50 -10.15
CA TYR A 208 3.08 -1.97 -11.55
C TYR A 208 1.67 -2.16 -12.08
N ASN A 209 0.76 -2.68 -11.24
CA ASN A 209 -0.64 -2.86 -11.63
C ASN A 209 -1.30 -1.52 -11.96
N ILE A 210 -1.16 -0.51 -11.09
CA ILE A 210 -1.74 0.82 -11.33
C ILE A 210 -1.09 1.53 -12.52
N MET A 211 0.21 1.39 -12.70
CA MET A 211 0.97 2.04 -13.77
C MET A 211 0.90 1.28 -15.12
N GLY A 212 0.26 0.11 -15.17
CA GLY A 212 0.14 -0.70 -16.40
C GLY A 212 1.47 -1.27 -16.92
N LEU A 213 2.43 -1.46 -16.02
CA LEU A 213 3.76 -1.98 -16.30
C LEU A 213 3.78 -3.52 -16.24
N ASN A 214 4.85 -4.16 -16.72
CA ASN A 214 5.03 -5.62 -16.60
C ASN A 214 5.33 -6.05 -15.16
N ALA A 215 5.78 -7.29 -14.95
CA ALA A 215 6.20 -7.74 -13.64
C ALA A 215 7.51 -7.06 -13.16
N PRO A 216 7.75 -6.98 -11.83
CA PRO A 216 8.98 -6.42 -11.26
C PRO A 216 10.28 -7.11 -11.69
N ASN A 217 10.21 -8.36 -12.14
CA ASN A 217 11.35 -9.14 -12.63
C ASN A 217 11.56 -9.00 -14.15
N SER A 218 10.85 -8.08 -14.81
CA SER A 218 11.01 -7.84 -16.24
C SER A 218 12.36 -7.19 -16.57
N LYS A 219 12.76 -7.29 -17.85
CA LYS A 219 13.99 -6.68 -18.36
C LYS A 219 14.05 -5.17 -18.07
N TYR A 220 12.93 -4.47 -18.17
CA TYR A 220 12.81 -3.05 -17.86
C TYR A 220 11.94 -2.89 -16.61
N PHE A 221 12.58 -3.04 -15.46
CA PHE A 221 11.90 -3.13 -14.18
C PHE A 221 11.59 -1.76 -13.56
N CYS A 222 12.40 -0.72 -13.81
CA CYS A 222 12.25 0.56 -13.11
C CYS A 222 10.87 1.19 -13.36
N LEU A 223 10.24 1.78 -12.33
CA LEU A 223 8.93 2.43 -12.48
C LEU A 223 9.00 3.71 -13.32
N TYR A 224 10.17 4.35 -13.38
CA TYR A 224 10.32 5.72 -13.87
C TYR A 224 11.14 5.86 -15.16
N CYS A 225 11.89 4.84 -15.55
CA CYS A 225 12.78 4.91 -16.71
C CYS A 225 12.96 3.55 -17.39
N ASP A 226 13.50 3.59 -18.60
CA ASP A 226 13.79 2.40 -19.42
C ASP A 226 15.12 1.71 -19.03
N CYS A 227 15.42 1.66 -17.72
CA CYS A 227 16.63 1.01 -17.22
C CYS A 227 16.60 -0.50 -17.51
N ASP A 228 17.62 -0.98 -18.21
CA ASP A 228 17.83 -2.40 -18.48
C ASP A 228 18.35 -3.11 -17.23
N SER A 229 17.70 -4.20 -16.86
CA SER A 229 18.07 -5.06 -15.72
C SER A 229 19.52 -5.54 -15.74
N SER A 230 20.15 -5.65 -16.92
CA SER A 230 21.57 -6.01 -17.08
C SER A 230 22.54 -4.87 -16.75
N ALA A 231 22.05 -3.64 -16.79
CA ALA A 231 22.81 -2.41 -16.55
C ALA A 231 22.46 -1.77 -15.20
N ARG A 232 21.59 -2.39 -14.38
CA ARG A 232 21.07 -1.84 -13.12
C ARG A 232 22.14 -1.52 -12.06
N TRP A 233 23.31 -2.15 -12.17
CA TRP A 233 24.44 -1.94 -11.25
C TRP A 233 25.34 -0.80 -11.70
N ASP A 234 25.25 -0.38 -12.97
CA ASP A 234 26.06 0.72 -13.51
C ASP A 234 25.38 2.06 -13.24
N ILE A 235 25.71 2.60 -12.08
CA ILE A 235 25.22 3.88 -11.57
C ILE A 235 25.79 5.10 -12.30
N ASN A 236 26.73 4.90 -13.25
CA ASN A 236 27.22 5.98 -14.11
C ASN A 236 26.28 6.21 -15.30
N LEU A 237 25.42 5.23 -15.63
CA LEU A 237 24.43 5.39 -16.68
C LEU A 237 23.30 6.30 -16.22
N LYS A 238 23.07 7.37 -16.99
CA LYS A 238 21.96 8.28 -16.78
C LYS A 238 20.77 7.83 -17.61
N TRP A 239 19.68 7.52 -16.92
CA TRP A 239 18.41 7.20 -17.54
C TRP A 239 17.49 8.41 -17.48
N LYS A 240 16.78 8.70 -18.57
CA LYS A 240 15.78 9.76 -18.56
C LYS A 240 14.62 9.34 -17.65
N ILE A 241 14.39 10.10 -16.60
CA ILE A 241 13.26 9.93 -15.67
C ILE A 241 12.05 10.60 -16.31
N ASN A 242 11.15 9.83 -16.90
CA ASN A 242 9.93 10.35 -17.50
C ASN A 242 8.80 9.32 -17.50
N LYS A 243 9.08 8.10 -17.96
CA LYS A 243 8.19 6.93 -17.97
C LYS A 243 8.99 5.72 -18.47
N ASN A 244 8.63 4.54 -18.00
CA ASN A 244 9.12 3.30 -18.58
C ASN A 244 8.26 2.93 -19.80
N THR A 245 8.74 3.27 -21.00
CA THR A 245 8.05 2.99 -22.27
C THR A 245 8.21 1.54 -22.72
N GLN A 246 9.31 0.90 -22.33
CA GLN A 246 9.63 -0.46 -22.75
C GLN A 246 8.82 -1.52 -22.00
N SER A 247 8.41 -1.23 -20.77
CA SER A 247 7.65 -2.11 -19.88
C SER A 247 6.15 -1.81 -19.86
N LYS A 248 5.72 -0.66 -20.37
CA LYS A 248 4.30 -0.30 -20.46
C LYS A 248 3.59 -1.19 -21.48
N LYS A 249 2.70 -2.06 -20.99
CA LYS A 249 1.86 -2.94 -21.84
C LYS A 249 0.39 -2.58 -21.77
N LYS A 250 -0.02 -1.88 -20.70
CA LYS A 250 -1.41 -1.57 -20.43
C LYS A 250 -1.54 -0.08 -20.08
N PRO A 251 -2.73 0.51 -20.24
CA PRO A 251 -3.00 1.87 -19.76
C PRO A 251 -2.74 2.03 -18.25
N GLU A 252 -2.39 3.24 -17.83
CA GLU A 252 -2.40 3.58 -16.40
C GLU A 252 -3.85 3.65 -15.92
N LEU A 253 -4.08 3.20 -14.69
CA LEU A 253 -5.41 3.16 -14.11
C LEU A 253 -5.88 4.52 -13.57
N PHE A 254 -4.94 5.39 -13.18
CA PHE A 254 -5.21 6.74 -12.69
C PHE A 254 -4.45 7.81 -13.50
N PRO A 255 -4.80 8.02 -14.78
CA PRO A 255 -4.05 8.93 -15.66
C PRO A 255 -4.12 10.42 -15.24
N ALA A 256 -5.00 10.78 -14.31
CA ALA A 256 -5.06 12.13 -13.73
C ALA A 256 -3.87 12.44 -12.81
N ILE A 257 -3.22 11.40 -12.27
CA ILE A 257 -2.06 11.54 -11.38
C ILE A 257 -0.81 11.71 -12.24
N ARG A 258 -0.01 12.74 -11.94
CA ARG A 258 1.26 12.98 -12.65
C ARG A 258 2.27 11.88 -12.33
N GLN A 259 3.16 11.58 -13.27
CA GLN A 259 4.17 10.52 -13.12
C GLN A 259 5.01 10.71 -11.84
N GLU A 260 5.45 11.93 -11.58
CA GLU A 260 6.25 12.31 -10.42
C GLU A 260 5.53 12.10 -9.08
N ASN A 261 4.20 12.01 -9.09
CA ASN A 261 3.37 11.84 -7.91
C ASN A 261 3.03 10.35 -7.64
N TYR A 262 3.60 9.41 -8.41
CA TYR A 262 3.61 7.98 -8.11
C TYR A 262 4.82 7.61 -7.26
N ILE A 263 4.61 7.40 -5.96
CA ILE A 263 5.67 7.22 -4.97
C ILE A 263 5.54 5.83 -4.32
N PRO A 264 6.50 4.91 -4.52
CA PRO A 264 6.53 3.61 -3.86
C PRO A 264 6.51 3.75 -2.34
N ASP A 265 5.91 2.77 -1.69
CA ASP A 265 5.88 2.70 -0.24
C ASP A 265 7.31 2.54 0.34
N GLU A 266 7.73 3.56 1.10
CA GLU A 266 9.02 3.61 1.78
C GLU A 266 9.21 2.52 2.83
N LEU A 267 8.14 2.12 3.54
CA LEU A 267 8.21 1.01 4.50
C LEU A 267 8.50 -0.29 3.76
N HIS A 268 7.85 -0.53 2.63
CA HIS A 268 8.12 -1.71 1.82
C HIS A 268 9.54 -1.70 1.24
N LEU A 269 10.09 -0.54 0.88
CA LEU A 269 11.49 -0.38 0.50
C LEU A 269 12.45 -0.83 1.63
N LEU A 270 12.23 -0.33 2.87
CA LEU A 270 12.99 -0.73 4.05
C LEU A 270 12.93 -2.24 4.28
N LEU A 271 11.72 -2.81 4.27
CA LEU A 271 11.52 -4.24 4.53
C LEU A 271 12.27 -5.08 3.50
N ARG A 272 12.12 -4.79 2.20
CA ARG A 272 12.74 -5.57 1.13
C ARG A 272 14.26 -5.51 1.13
N ILE A 273 14.85 -4.31 1.23
CA ILE A 273 16.31 -4.18 1.22
C ILE A 273 16.90 -4.82 2.49
N SER A 274 16.30 -4.57 3.66
CA SER A 274 16.78 -5.18 4.90
C SER A 274 16.64 -6.71 4.92
N ASP A 275 15.59 -7.27 4.29
CA ASP A 275 15.47 -8.72 4.11
C ASP A 275 16.63 -9.27 3.27
N VAL A 276 16.97 -8.64 2.14
CA VAL A 276 18.10 -9.05 1.30
C VAL A 276 19.43 -8.98 2.07
N LEU A 277 19.66 -7.88 2.79
CA LEU A 277 20.87 -7.71 3.61
C LEU A 277 21.02 -8.79 4.69
N MET A 278 19.92 -9.11 5.38
CA MET A 278 19.89 -10.17 6.40
C MET A 278 20.04 -11.56 5.79
N GLU A 279 19.37 -11.83 4.66
CA GLU A 279 19.47 -13.09 3.94
C GLU A 279 20.91 -13.36 3.47
N CYS A 280 21.59 -12.36 2.92
CA CYS A 280 23.00 -12.46 2.54
C CYS A 280 23.88 -12.86 3.73
N LEU A 281 23.74 -12.19 4.88
CA LEU A 281 24.50 -12.51 6.09
C LEU A 281 24.18 -13.91 6.61
N PHE A 282 22.91 -14.26 6.76
CA PHE A 282 22.50 -15.53 7.33
C PHE A 282 22.86 -16.71 6.45
N ASN A 283 22.75 -16.57 5.12
CA ASN A 283 23.19 -17.60 4.19
C ASN A 283 24.69 -17.90 4.32
N ASP A 284 25.53 -16.91 4.63
CA ASP A 284 26.94 -17.14 4.92
C ASP A 284 27.15 -17.82 6.27
N LEU A 285 26.35 -17.47 7.28
CA LEU A 285 26.44 -18.07 8.62
C LEU A 285 25.93 -19.51 8.64
N PHE A 286 24.89 -19.84 7.87
CA PHE A 286 24.36 -21.20 7.75
C PHE A 286 25.37 -22.19 7.14
N LYS A 287 26.33 -21.71 6.35
CA LYS A 287 27.41 -22.55 5.80
C LYS A 287 28.45 -22.96 6.85
N LYS A 288 28.48 -22.31 8.02
CA LYS A 288 29.45 -22.62 9.09
C LYS A 288 29.01 -23.87 9.86
N LYS A 289 29.95 -24.80 10.08
CA LYS A 289 29.69 -26.06 10.81
C LYS A 289 29.14 -25.84 12.23
N ASP A 290 29.57 -24.76 12.88
CA ASP A 290 29.17 -24.42 14.25
C ASP A 290 27.89 -23.60 14.34
N PHE A 291 27.14 -23.46 13.22
CA PHE A 291 25.94 -22.64 13.20
C PHE A 291 24.90 -23.08 14.25
N GLU A 292 24.43 -24.33 14.16
CA GLU A 292 23.37 -24.86 15.03
C GLU A 292 23.81 -24.96 16.49
N ARG A 293 25.09 -25.24 16.74
CA ARG A 293 25.63 -25.47 18.09
C ARG A 293 25.95 -24.18 18.85
N LEU A 294 26.44 -23.14 18.16
CA LEU A 294 27.01 -21.96 18.81
C LEU A 294 26.51 -20.65 18.21
N ILE A 295 26.63 -20.46 16.90
CA ILE A 295 26.39 -19.15 16.28
C ILE A 295 24.91 -18.75 16.39
N LYS A 296 23.99 -19.72 16.24
CA LYS A 296 22.54 -19.51 16.36
C LYS A 296 22.18 -18.78 17.67
N SER A 297 22.57 -19.34 18.82
CA SER A 297 22.22 -18.77 20.14
C SER A 297 22.89 -17.42 20.38
N GLN A 298 24.11 -17.22 19.87
CA GLN A 298 24.81 -15.94 19.97
C GLN A 298 24.11 -14.83 19.16
N ILE A 299 23.62 -15.13 17.96
CA ILE A 299 22.84 -14.17 17.15
C ILE A 299 21.53 -13.84 17.85
N GLU A 300 20.80 -14.85 18.32
CA GLU A 300 19.52 -14.66 19.04
C GLU A 300 19.73 -13.78 20.30
N GLN A 301 20.84 -13.98 21.02
CA GLN A 301 21.23 -13.13 22.14
C GLN A 301 21.60 -11.70 21.71
N ALA A 302 22.30 -11.52 20.60
CA ALA A 302 22.64 -10.20 20.06
C ALA A 302 21.40 -9.44 19.55
N MET A 303 20.41 -10.13 19.00
CA MET A 303 19.11 -9.52 18.66
C MET A 303 18.34 -9.11 19.93
N LYS A 304 18.35 -9.97 20.95
CA LYS A 304 17.73 -9.68 22.24
C LYS A 304 18.36 -8.47 22.93
N SER A 305 19.69 -8.30 22.86
CA SER A 305 20.38 -7.16 23.48
C SER A 305 20.02 -5.81 22.86
N ILE A 306 19.61 -5.80 21.59
CA ILE A 306 19.06 -4.61 20.91
C ILE A 306 17.52 -4.54 21.00
N ASN A 307 16.92 -5.32 21.89
CA ASN A 307 15.48 -5.37 22.16
C ASN A 307 14.65 -5.74 20.92
N VAL A 308 15.10 -6.77 20.20
CA VAL A 308 14.42 -7.40 19.06
C VAL A 308 14.17 -8.88 19.38
N HIS A 309 12.92 -9.33 19.28
CA HIS A 309 12.59 -10.74 19.39
C HIS A 309 12.89 -11.44 18.07
N PHE A 310 13.78 -12.44 18.09
CA PHE A 310 14.26 -13.10 16.89
C PHE A 310 14.74 -14.51 17.22
N GLU A 311 14.31 -15.48 16.41
CA GLU A 311 14.68 -16.89 16.54
C GLU A 311 14.89 -17.50 15.15
N PHE A 312 15.84 -18.44 15.05
CA PHE A 312 15.95 -19.32 13.90
C PHE A 312 15.20 -20.63 14.13
N PHE A 313 14.53 -21.10 13.09
CA PHE A 313 13.80 -22.37 13.09
C PHE A 313 14.00 -23.12 11.77
N LYS A 314 13.79 -24.44 11.77
CA LYS A 314 13.81 -25.24 10.53
C LYS A 314 12.43 -25.16 9.87
N SER A 315 12.40 -24.71 8.61
CA SER A 315 11.17 -24.56 7.84
C SER A 315 10.53 -25.92 7.61
N LYS A 316 9.24 -26.03 7.96
CA LYS A 316 8.43 -27.24 7.71
C LYS A 316 8.13 -27.45 6.23
N PHE A 317 8.21 -26.39 5.42
CA PHE A 317 7.82 -26.38 4.01
C PHE A 317 9.02 -26.54 3.06
N HIS A 318 10.22 -26.10 3.46
CA HIS A 318 11.41 -26.09 2.61
C HIS A 318 12.48 -27.06 3.11
N SER A 319 12.14 -28.36 3.15
CA SER A 319 13.09 -29.47 3.36
C SER A 319 14.10 -29.28 4.51
N GLY A 320 13.65 -28.70 5.64
CA GLY A 320 14.50 -28.51 6.82
C GLY A 320 15.55 -27.40 6.71
N LYS A 321 15.46 -26.52 5.69
CA LYS A 321 16.26 -25.29 5.63
C LYS A 321 16.00 -24.39 6.83
N TRP A 322 17.03 -23.68 7.25
CA TRP A 322 16.89 -22.64 8.27
C TRP A 322 16.09 -21.46 7.74
N ASP A 323 15.26 -20.95 8.62
CA ASP A 323 14.38 -19.80 8.43
C ASP A 323 14.38 -19.02 9.74
N TRP A 324 13.80 -17.81 9.76
CA TRP A 324 13.87 -16.92 10.91
C TRP A 324 12.61 -16.09 11.12
N THR A 325 12.48 -15.53 12.32
CA THR A 325 11.37 -14.63 12.66
C THR A 325 11.30 -13.46 11.68
N SER A 326 10.15 -13.30 11.01
CA SER A 326 9.89 -12.12 10.18
C SER A 326 9.83 -10.86 11.05
N LEU A 327 10.56 -9.82 10.65
CA LEU A 327 10.69 -8.58 11.41
C LEU A 327 9.92 -7.43 10.77
N MET A 328 9.25 -6.63 11.60
CA MET A 328 8.54 -5.43 11.18
C MET A 328 9.46 -4.20 11.14
N GLY A 329 8.99 -3.11 10.52
CA GLY A 329 9.77 -1.89 10.30
C GLY A 329 10.57 -1.38 11.51
N PRO A 330 9.97 -1.24 12.72
CA PRO A 330 10.71 -0.79 13.89
C PRO A 330 11.89 -1.69 14.29
N ASP A 331 11.71 -3.00 14.21
CA ASP A 331 12.77 -3.95 14.56
C ASP A 331 13.84 -4.03 13.46
N LYS A 332 13.45 -3.95 12.17
CA LYS A 332 14.40 -3.80 11.07
C LYS A 332 15.31 -2.59 11.25
N LYS A 333 14.78 -1.45 11.68
CA LYS A 333 15.58 -0.24 11.97
C LYS A 333 16.62 -0.51 13.06
N LYS A 334 16.22 -1.11 14.19
CA LYS A 334 17.15 -1.48 15.26
C LYS A 334 18.25 -2.42 14.77
N VAL A 335 17.89 -3.43 13.99
CA VAL A 335 18.85 -4.38 13.41
C VAL A 335 19.87 -3.68 12.51
N LEU A 336 19.39 -2.88 11.57
CA LEU A 336 20.23 -2.10 10.65
C LEU A 336 21.09 -1.06 11.36
N GLN A 337 20.71 -0.59 12.55
CA GLN A 337 21.45 0.42 13.30
C GLN A 337 22.41 -0.16 14.36
N HIS A 338 22.09 -1.32 14.94
CA HIS A 338 22.76 -1.79 16.16
C HIS A 338 23.26 -3.24 16.12
N PHE A 339 22.81 -4.08 15.19
CA PHE A 339 23.27 -5.47 15.16
C PHE A 339 24.78 -5.56 14.86
N PRO A 340 25.58 -6.24 15.70
CA PRO A 340 27.05 -6.21 15.59
C PRO A 340 27.56 -7.29 14.63
N VAL A 341 27.53 -7.02 13.32
CA VAL A 341 27.92 -7.99 12.27
C VAL A 341 29.36 -8.50 12.44
N THR A 342 30.27 -7.60 12.83
CA THR A 342 31.70 -7.91 13.02
C THR A 342 31.98 -8.95 14.11
N ASN A 343 31.04 -9.18 15.02
CA ASN A 343 31.14 -10.27 16.00
C ASN A 343 30.98 -11.66 15.37
N PHE A 344 30.37 -11.76 14.19
CA PHE A 344 30.01 -13.03 13.54
C PHE A 344 30.77 -13.29 12.24
N ILE A 345 31.22 -12.23 11.56
CA ILE A 345 32.04 -12.27 10.36
C ILE A 345 33.32 -11.48 10.65
N SER A 346 34.47 -12.14 10.54
CA SER A 346 35.77 -11.55 10.85
C SER A 346 36.39 -10.82 9.66
N GLY A 347 37.30 -9.89 9.96
CA GLY A 347 38.10 -9.16 8.98
C GLY A 347 37.28 -8.17 8.14
N LYS A 348 37.89 -7.72 7.04
CA LYS A 348 37.35 -6.66 6.17
C LYS A 348 35.93 -6.94 5.68
N ARG A 349 35.60 -8.20 5.34
CA ARG A 349 34.24 -8.60 4.94
C ARG A 349 33.18 -8.27 6.01
N GLY A 350 33.50 -8.49 7.28
CA GLY A 350 32.55 -8.20 8.37
C GLY A 350 32.34 -6.71 8.58
N GLU A 351 33.42 -5.93 8.43
CA GLU A 351 33.39 -4.47 8.47
C GLU A 351 32.54 -3.92 7.32
N ASP A 352 32.76 -4.39 6.09
CA ASP A 352 32.04 -3.96 4.89
C ASP A 352 30.53 -4.27 5.01
N ILE A 353 30.15 -5.45 5.48
CA ILE A 353 28.73 -5.79 5.68
C ILE A 353 28.11 -4.90 6.78
N GLN A 354 28.85 -4.63 7.86
CA GLN A 354 28.34 -3.75 8.92
C GLN A 354 28.13 -2.33 8.38
N GLU A 355 29.12 -1.79 7.68
CA GLU A 355 29.08 -0.48 7.05
C GLU A 355 27.91 -0.39 6.06
N LEU A 356 27.73 -1.40 5.21
CA LEU A 356 26.59 -1.50 4.29
C LEU A 356 25.23 -1.40 5.00
N TRP A 357 25.08 -2.00 6.19
CA TRP A 357 23.83 -1.92 6.97
C TRP A 357 23.63 -0.52 7.57
N ARG A 358 24.70 0.09 8.11
CA ARG A 358 24.64 1.45 8.68
C ARG A 358 24.36 2.50 7.61
N ASN A 359 25.07 2.43 6.49
CA ASN A 359 24.89 3.35 5.37
C ASN A 359 23.47 3.23 4.80
N PHE A 360 22.89 2.02 4.69
CA PHE A 360 21.49 1.88 4.28
C PHE A 360 20.51 2.50 5.29
N TYR A 361 20.73 2.30 6.59
CA TYR A 361 19.91 2.94 7.62
C TYR A 361 19.94 4.46 7.49
N ASP A 362 21.13 5.05 7.31
CA ASP A 362 21.29 6.49 7.16
C ASP A 362 20.58 7.02 5.90
N LEU A 363 20.74 6.34 4.76
CA LEU A 363 20.02 6.65 3.52
C LEU A 363 18.51 6.64 3.73
N TYR A 364 17.98 5.60 4.37
CA TYR A 364 16.56 5.48 4.67
C TYR A 364 16.07 6.61 5.60
N MET A 365 16.88 7.02 6.58
CA MET A 365 16.54 8.13 7.47
C MET A 365 16.56 9.48 6.76
N ILE A 366 17.40 9.67 5.73
CA ILE A 366 17.40 10.87 4.88
C ILE A 366 16.13 10.93 4.04
N ILE A 367 15.74 9.83 3.40
CA ILE A 367 14.52 9.76 2.55
C ILE A 367 13.26 10.14 3.33
N ARG A 368 13.22 9.83 4.63
CA ARG A 368 12.07 10.14 5.50
C ARG A 368 12.04 11.54 6.07
N ARG A 369 12.99 12.41 5.70
CA ARG A 369 12.98 13.80 6.17
C ARG A 369 11.81 14.54 5.52
N PRO A 370 11.10 15.42 6.26
CA PRO A 370 9.98 16.18 5.72
C PRO A 370 10.33 17.08 4.53
N SER A 371 11.60 17.47 4.44
CA SER A 371 12.13 18.33 3.38
C SER A 371 13.62 18.08 3.23
N LEU A 372 14.12 18.24 2.00
CA LEU A 372 15.54 18.23 1.67
C LEU A 372 15.85 19.48 0.85
N THR A 373 17.02 20.06 1.08
CA THR A 373 17.60 21.09 0.21
C THR A 373 18.23 20.47 -1.04
N ASP A 374 18.42 21.23 -2.11
CA ASP A 374 19.07 20.74 -3.33
C ASP A 374 20.45 20.14 -3.04
N SER A 375 21.23 20.77 -2.15
CA SER A 375 22.53 20.23 -1.72
C SER A 375 22.42 18.90 -0.98
N GLU A 376 21.38 18.70 -0.16
CA GLU A 376 21.15 17.42 0.51
C GLU A 376 20.69 16.33 -0.46
N ILE A 377 20.00 16.71 -1.55
CA ILE A 377 19.62 15.80 -2.63
C ILE A 377 20.86 15.36 -3.42
N ASP A 378 21.76 16.30 -3.75
CA ASP A 378 23.04 15.99 -4.40
C ASP A 378 23.89 15.05 -3.53
N ASP A 379 23.99 15.34 -2.22
CA ASP A 379 24.69 14.49 -1.26
C ASP A 379 24.04 13.10 -1.13
N LEU A 380 22.70 13.02 -1.20
CA LEU A 380 21.99 11.74 -1.21
C LEU A 380 22.35 10.92 -2.44
N GLU A 381 22.43 11.53 -3.63
CA GLU A 381 22.86 10.84 -4.86
C GLU A 381 24.26 10.25 -4.70
N VAL A 382 25.21 11.00 -4.15
CA VAL A 382 26.58 10.53 -3.89
C VAL A 382 26.58 9.34 -2.92
N LYS A 383 25.88 9.46 -1.79
CA LYS A 383 25.83 8.38 -0.77
C LYS A 383 25.15 7.12 -1.30
N VAL A 384 24.10 7.25 -2.10
CA VAL A 384 23.45 6.10 -2.74
C VAL A 384 24.42 5.40 -3.67
N LYS A 385 25.22 6.17 -4.43
CA LYS A 385 26.22 5.59 -5.34
C LYS A 385 27.30 4.82 -4.59
N GLU A 386 27.86 5.40 -3.54
CA GLU A 386 28.85 4.74 -2.67
C GLU A 386 28.28 3.47 -2.04
N TRP A 387 27.03 3.51 -1.59
CA TRP A 387 26.35 2.36 -1.02
C TRP A 387 26.17 1.22 -2.04
N ILE A 388 25.77 1.55 -3.28
CA ILE A 388 25.64 0.56 -4.36
C ILE A 388 27.01 -0.04 -4.73
N TYR A 389 28.09 0.73 -4.72
CA TYR A 389 29.44 0.19 -4.98
C TYR A 389 29.95 -0.73 -3.86
N LEU A 390 29.53 -0.50 -2.62
CA LEU A 390 29.86 -1.36 -1.49
C LEU A 390 29.08 -2.69 -1.50
N PHE A 391 27.85 -2.68 -2.03
CA PHE A 391 26.95 -3.83 -2.14
C PHE A 391 27.37 -4.80 -3.25
#